data_AF-A6JRL4-F1
#
_entry.id   AF-A6JRL4-F1
#
_cell.length_a   1.000
_cell.length_b   1.000
_cell.length_c   1.000
_cell.angle_alpha   90.00
_cell.angle_beta   90.00
_cell.angle_gamma   90.00
#
_symmetry.space_group_name_H-M   'P 1'
#
loop_
_entity.id
_entity.type
_entity.pdbx_description
1 polymer ?
#
loop_
_entity_poly.entity_id
_entity_poly.type
_entity_poly.pdbx_seq_one_letter_code
_entity_poly.pdbx_strand_id
1 'polypeptide(L)'
;MHTIKLLLFVVPLVISSRVDPDLSPFDSVPSEPKSRFAMLDDVKILANGLLQLGHGLKDFVHKTKGQINDIFQKLNIFDQCFYDLSLQTNEIKEEEKELRRTTSKLQVKNEEVKNMSLELNSKLESLLEEKMALQHRVRALEEQLTSLVQNPPGAREHPEVTSLKSFVEQQDNSIRELLQSVEEQYKQLSQQHIQIKEIENQLRKTGIQEPTENSLYSKPRAPRTTPPLHLKEAKNIEQDDLPADCSAIYNRGEHTSGVYTIRPSSSQVFNVYCDTQSGTPRTLIQHRKDGSQNFNQTWENYEKGFGRLDGEFWLGLEKIYAIVKQSNYILRLELQDWKDSKHYAEYSFHLGNHETNYTLHVAEIAANIPEALPEHRDLMFSTWDHRAKGQLYCPESYSGGWWFSDMCGENNLNGKYNKPRAKSKPERRRGISWRPRGGKLYSIKSSKMMLQPTT
;
A
#
# COMPACT_ATOMS: atom_id res chain seq x y z
N MET A 1 23.98 41.40 14.97
CA MET A 1 24.04 42.88 15.04
C MET A 1 23.87 43.44 13.65
N HIS A 2 22.71 43.97 13.30
CA HIS A 2 22.58 45.05 12.30
C HIS A 2 21.25 45.76 12.55
N THR A 3 21.36 47.01 12.99
CA THR A 3 20.29 47.95 13.32
C THR A 3 20.03 48.82 12.11
N ILE A 4 18.79 48.85 11.61
CA ILE A 4 18.36 49.83 10.60
C ILE A 4 17.47 50.87 11.30
N LYS A 5 17.96 52.11 11.35
CA LYS A 5 17.27 53.29 11.86
C LYS A 5 16.32 53.83 10.78
N LEU A 6 15.05 54.04 11.13
CA LEU A 6 14.08 54.76 10.28
C LEU A 6 13.95 56.21 10.80
N LEU A 7 14.24 57.17 9.93
CA LEU A 7 14.16 58.62 10.19
C LEU A 7 12.81 59.15 9.67
N LEU A 8 12.00 59.72 10.57
CA LEU A 8 10.76 60.43 10.28
C LEU A 8 11.07 61.92 10.06
N PHE A 9 10.77 62.45 8.87
CA PHE A 9 10.79 63.88 8.58
C PHE A 9 9.42 64.50 8.86
N VAL A 10 9.37 65.48 9.75
CA VAL A 10 8.24 66.41 9.96
C VAL A 10 8.76 67.80 9.60
N VAL A 11 8.09 68.48 8.68
CA VAL A 11 8.39 69.87 8.30
C VAL A 11 7.15 70.73 8.62
N PRO A 12 7.28 71.83 9.38
CA PRO A 12 6.35 72.93 9.33
C PRO A 12 7.00 74.13 8.63
N LEU A 13 6.34 74.70 7.62
CA LEU A 13 6.71 76.01 7.06
C LEU A 13 5.69 77.05 7.52
N VAL A 14 6.15 77.94 8.41
CA VAL A 14 5.53 79.24 8.70
C VAL A 14 6.44 80.28 8.07
N ILE A 15 5.92 81.08 7.13
CA ILE A 15 6.59 82.31 6.69
C ILE A 15 5.58 83.44 6.73
N SER A 16 5.90 84.41 7.59
CA SER A 16 5.32 85.74 7.71
C SER A 16 5.89 86.63 6.60
N SER A 17 5.07 87.51 6.03
CA SER A 17 5.58 88.67 5.27
C SER A 17 4.81 89.93 5.67
N ARG A 18 5.59 90.94 6.08
CA ARG A 18 5.19 92.33 6.31
C ARG A 18 5.07 93.06 4.97
N VAL A 19 4.12 93.98 4.88
CA VAL A 19 4.14 95.13 3.97
C VAL A 19 3.55 96.33 4.73
N ASP A 20 4.34 97.40 4.90
CA ASP A 20 3.87 98.76 5.23
C ASP A 20 3.50 99.49 3.94
N PRO A 21 2.59 100.49 3.98
CA PRO A 21 3.08 101.85 3.74
C PRO A 21 2.39 102.96 4.56
N ASP A 22 3.04 104.13 4.46
CA ASP A 22 2.94 105.42 5.16
C ASP A 22 1.58 106.11 5.40
N LEU A 23 1.67 107.05 6.35
CA LEU A 23 0.74 108.05 6.88
C LEU A 23 0.18 109.08 5.86
N SER A 24 -1.11 109.45 5.99
CA SER A 24 -1.58 110.78 6.51
C SER A 24 -3.08 111.03 6.20
N PRO A 25 -3.76 111.93 6.95
CA PRO A 25 -5.17 111.77 7.33
C PRO A 25 -6.10 112.86 6.77
N PHE A 26 -7.39 112.59 6.55
CA PHE A 26 -8.44 113.62 6.67
C PHE A 26 -9.80 112.99 6.99
N ASP A 27 -10.50 113.67 7.90
CA ASP A 27 -11.76 113.34 8.58
C ASP A 27 -12.96 113.07 7.66
N SER A 28 -13.85 112.16 8.09
CA SER A 28 -15.26 112.48 8.41
C SER A 28 -16.13 111.26 8.80
N VAL A 29 -16.59 111.28 10.05
CA VAL A 29 -17.92 110.86 10.57
C VAL A 29 -18.22 109.33 10.70
N PRO A 30 -18.91 108.88 11.78
CA PRO A 30 -18.85 107.50 12.26
C PRO A 30 -19.92 106.54 11.71
N SER A 31 -19.45 105.33 11.42
CA SER A 31 -20.06 103.99 11.62
C SER A 31 -21.57 103.79 11.39
N GLU A 32 -21.92 103.21 10.25
CA GLU A 32 -22.84 102.07 10.24
C GLU A 32 -22.11 100.85 10.84
N PRO A 33 -22.75 100.01 11.67
CA PRO A 33 -22.15 98.75 12.09
C PRO A 33 -22.17 97.79 10.90
N LYS A 34 -21.15 97.84 10.04
CA LYS A 34 -20.86 96.75 9.10
C LYS A 34 -20.75 95.48 9.92
N SER A 35 -21.55 94.47 9.57
CA SER A 35 -21.71 93.27 10.39
C SER A 35 -20.35 92.65 10.70
N ARG A 36 -20.04 92.51 11.99
CA ARG A 36 -18.89 91.73 12.51
C ARG A 36 -19.00 90.22 12.21
N PHE A 37 -19.99 89.82 11.43
CA PHE A 37 -20.33 88.45 11.12
C PHE A 37 -19.88 88.14 9.70
N ALA A 38 -19.14 87.03 9.55
CA ALA A 38 -18.83 86.46 8.25
C ALA A 38 -20.14 86.17 7.48
N MET A 39 -20.13 86.33 6.16
CA MET A 39 -21.29 85.99 5.35
C MET A 39 -21.65 84.52 5.56
N LEU A 40 -22.96 84.23 5.65
CA LEU A 40 -23.45 82.88 5.94
C LEU A 40 -22.91 81.83 4.95
N ASP A 41 -22.66 82.24 3.71
CA ASP A 41 -22.11 81.38 2.68
C ASP A 41 -20.64 81.01 2.93
N ASP A 42 -19.81 81.93 3.43
CA ASP A 42 -18.43 81.64 3.83
C ASP A 42 -18.39 80.67 5.03
N VAL A 43 -19.29 80.85 5.98
CA VAL A 43 -19.43 79.96 7.15
C VAL A 43 -19.88 78.56 6.72
N LYS A 44 -20.80 78.45 5.75
CA LYS A 44 -21.23 77.15 5.19
C LYS A 44 -20.10 76.46 4.43
N ILE A 45 -19.30 77.19 3.65
CA ILE A 45 -18.15 76.62 2.94
C ILE A 45 -17.13 76.08 3.93
N LEU A 46 -16.81 76.84 4.97
CA LEU A 46 -15.90 76.41 6.04
C LEU A 46 -16.45 75.20 6.81
N ALA A 47 -17.74 75.20 7.16
CA ALA A 47 -18.39 74.08 7.84
C ALA A 47 -18.36 72.80 6.99
N ASN A 48 -18.65 72.92 5.69
CA ASN A 48 -18.60 71.78 4.75
C ASN A 48 -17.16 71.27 4.56
N GLY A 49 -16.18 72.17 4.45
CA GLY A 49 -14.76 71.80 4.36
C GLY A 49 -14.26 71.07 5.60
N LEU A 50 -14.65 71.53 6.80
CA LEU A 50 -14.31 70.88 8.06
C LEU A 50 -15.00 69.51 8.21
N LEU A 51 -16.26 69.39 7.79
CA LEU A 51 -16.96 68.11 7.76
C LEU A 51 -16.28 67.12 6.81
N GLN A 52 -15.92 67.56 5.60
CA GLN A 52 -15.23 66.71 4.63
C GLN A 52 -13.86 66.26 5.13
N LEU A 53 -13.11 67.15 5.80
CA LEU A 53 -11.85 66.79 6.46
C LEU A 53 -12.08 65.76 7.59
N GLY A 54 -13.12 65.95 8.40
CA GLY A 54 -13.51 65.01 9.45
C GLY A 54 -13.84 63.62 8.91
N HIS A 55 -14.59 63.55 7.79
CA HIS A 55 -14.86 62.30 7.09
C HIS A 55 -13.58 61.66 6.54
N GLY A 56 -12.72 62.43 5.88
CA GLY A 56 -11.45 61.94 5.35
C GLY A 56 -10.52 61.39 6.44
N LEU A 57 -10.45 62.06 7.60
CA LEU A 57 -9.67 61.59 8.75
C LEU A 57 -10.24 60.31 9.34
N LYS A 58 -11.58 60.22 9.45
CA LYS A 58 -12.27 59.02 9.93
C LYS A 58 -11.98 57.82 9.02
N ASP A 59 -12.06 57.99 7.71
CA ASP A 59 -11.80 56.93 6.74
C ASP A 59 -10.34 56.49 6.77
N PHE A 60 -9.40 57.44 6.90
CA PHE A 60 -7.99 57.13 7.10
C PHE A 60 -7.77 56.28 8.35
N VAL A 61 -8.32 56.68 9.50
CA VAL A 61 -8.20 55.92 10.76
C VAL A 61 -8.80 54.52 10.63
N HIS A 62 -9.96 54.36 9.98
CA HIS A 62 -10.55 53.04 9.74
C HIS A 62 -9.67 52.17 8.85
N LYS A 63 -9.11 52.73 7.78
CA LYS A 63 -8.21 52.02 6.86
C LYS A 63 -6.91 51.60 7.57
N THR A 64 -6.30 52.51 8.34
CA THR A 64 -5.10 52.21 9.13
C THR A 64 -5.37 51.13 10.18
N LYS A 65 -6.52 51.19 10.88
CA LYS A 65 -6.93 50.14 11.82
C LYS A 65 -7.09 48.78 11.11
N GLY A 66 -7.67 48.76 9.92
CA GLY A 66 -7.77 47.54 9.10
C GLY A 66 -6.41 46.96 8.74
N GLN A 67 -5.47 47.80 8.29
CA GLN A 67 -4.10 47.39 7.97
C GLN A 67 -3.35 46.85 9.20
N ILE A 68 -3.49 47.52 10.35
CA ILE A 68 -2.87 47.06 11.61
C ILE A 68 -3.42 45.69 12.01
N ASN A 69 -4.73 45.47 11.89
CA ASN A 69 -5.34 44.17 12.20
C ASN A 69 -4.83 43.05 11.27
N ASP A 70 -4.68 43.32 9.97
CA ASP A 70 -4.11 42.36 9.00
C ASP A 70 -2.65 42.01 9.37
N ILE A 71 -1.85 43.00 9.78
CA ILE A 71 -0.47 42.77 10.26
C ILE A 71 -0.47 41.88 11.50
N PHE A 72 -1.34 42.14 12.48
CA PHE A 72 -1.44 41.30 13.68
C PHE A 72 -1.87 39.87 13.36
N GLN A 73 -2.81 39.67 12.42
CA GLN A 73 -3.19 38.33 11.98
C GLN A 73 -2.02 37.59 11.33
N LYS A 74 -1.26 38.27 10.46
CA LYS A 74 -0.06 37.70 9.83
C LYS A 74 1.03 37.36 10.84
N LEU A 75 1.27 38.21 11.84
CA LEU A 75 2.20 37.94 12.94
C LEU A 75 1.78 36.72 13.74
N ASN A 76 0.50 36.60 14.07
CA ASN A 76 -0.01 35.45 14.81
C ASN A 76 0.15 34.13 14.04
N ILE A 77 -0.10 34.15 12.72
CA ILE A 77 0.17 32.99 11.85
C ILE A 77 1.67 32.67 11.85
N PHE A 78 2.53 33.69 11.76
CA PHE A 78 3.97 33.49 11.75
C PHE A 78 4.48 32.87 13.06
N ASP A 79 3.99 33.34 14.21
CA ASP A 79 4.34 32.79 15.52
C ASP A 79 3.89 31.32 15.64
N GLN A 80 2.70 30.99 15.15
CA GLN A 80 2.20 29.62 15.12
C GLN A 80 3.07 28.73 14.22
N CYS A 81 3.41 29.19 13.01
CA CYS A 81 4.30 28.46 12.11
C CYS A 81 5.69 28.24 12.73
N PHE A 82 6.22 29.22 13.47
CA PHE A 82 7.51 29.09 14.13
C PHE A 82 7.48 28.05 15.26
N TYR A 83 6.38 28.03 16.03
CA TYR A 83 6.16 27.01 17.06
C TYR A 83 6.08 25.60 16.44
N ASP A 84 5.30 25.44 15.37
CA ASP A 84 5.16 24.16 14.67
C ASP A 84 6.50 23.70 14.07
N LEU A 85 7.28 24.60 13.48
CA LEU A 85 8.61 24.30 12.94
C LEU A 85 9.59 23.86 14.04
N SER A 86 9.54 24.51 15.21
CA SER A 86 10.35 24.13 16.37
C SER A 86 9.99 22.73 16.88
N LEU A 87 8.69 22.39 16.92
CA LEU A 87 8.22 21.06 17.29
C LEU A 87 8.71 20.00 16.30
N GLN A 88 8.53 20.23 14.99
CA GLN A 88 9.01 19.33 13.94
C GLN A 88 10.54 19.16 13.99
N THR A 89 11.29 20.22 14.27
CA THR A 89 12.76 20.16 14.40
C THR A 89 13.17 19.27 15.58
N ASN A 90 12.47 19.36 16.71
CA ASN A 90 12.72 18.50 17.86
C ASN A 90 12.35 17.04 17.57
N GLU A 91 11.26 16.79 16.85
CA GLU A 91 10.88 15.45 16.40
C GLU A 91 11.97 14.85 15.52
N ILE A 92 12.42 15.56 14.48
CA ILE A 92 13.49 15.12 13.56
C ILE A 92 14.76 14.78 14.35
N LYS A 93 15.12 15.60 15.35
CA LYS A 93 16.31 15.35 16.19
C LYS A 93 16.21 14.07 17.00
N GLU A 94 15.02 13.74 17.53
CA GLU A 94 14.81 12.48 18.24
C GLU A 94 14.78 11.29 17.28
N GLU A 95 14.24 11.46 16.07
CA GLU A 95 14.30 10.43 15.03
C GLU A 95 15.73 10.11 14.60
N GLU A 96 16.57 11.13 14.45
CA GLU A 96 17.99 11.00 14.12
C GLU A 96 18.74 10.20 15.20
N LYS A 97 18.49 10.49 16.48
CA LYS A 97 19.09 9.74 17.60
C LYS A 97 18.72 8.27 17.56
N GLU A 98 17.46 7.96 17.30
CA GLU A 98 17.00 6.58 17.24
C GLU A 98 17.53 5.87 15.99
N LEU A 99 17.60 6.57 14.85
CA LEU A 99 18.22 6.06 13.64
C LEU A 99 19.68 5.69 13.90
N ARG A 100 20.45 6.58 14.54
CA ARG A 100 21.84 6.30 14.97
C ARG A 100 21.93 5.05 15.85
N ARG A 101 21.02 4.86 16.82
CA ARG A 101 20.97 3.64 17.64
C ARG A 101 20.70 2.39 16.81
N THR A 102 19.77 2.45 15.86
CA THR A 102 19.49 1.30 14.98
C THR A 102 20.67 0.99 14.07
N THR A 103 21.36 2.01 13.54
CA THR A 103 22.59 1.84 12.75
C THR A 103 23.68 1.17 13.58
N SER A 104 23.91 1.57 14.84
CA SER A 104 24.87 0.91 15.72
C SER A 104 24.51 -0.56 15.99
N LYS A 105 23.23 -0.88 16.22
CA LYS A 105 22.77 -2.27 16.38
C LYS A 105 22.97 -3.09 15.12
N LEU A 106 22.65 -2.54 13.95
CA LEU A 106 22.87 -3.19 12.66
C LEU A 106 24.35 -3.45 12.40
N GLN A 107 25.22 -2.50 12.75
CA GLN A 107 26.66 -2.66 12.62
C GLN A 107 27.19 -3.83 13.49
N VAL A 108 26.73 -3.94 14.73
CA VAL A 108 27.08 -5.08 15.61
C VAL A 108 26.59 -6.41 15.01
N LYS A 109 25.33 -6.45 14.54
CA LYS A 109 24.78 -7.64 13.89
C LYS A 109 25.53 -8.02 12.61
N ASN A 110 25.99 -7.03 11.84
CA ASN A 110 26.76 -7.27 10.64
C ASN A 110 28.14 -7.88 10.96
N GLU A 111 28.79 -7.43 12.03
CA GLU A 111 30.04 -8.04 12.51
C GLU A 111 29.81 -9.46 13.06
N GLU A 112 28.70 -9.71 13.78
CA GLU A 112 28.33 -11.08 14.19
C GLU A 112 28.17 -12.01 12.99
N VAL A 113 27.46 -11.57 11.94
CA VAL A 113 27.26 -12.33 10.70
C VAL A 113 28.59 -12.59 9.99
N LYS A 114 29.47 -11.58 9.93
CA LYS A 114 30.81 -11.74 9.35
C LYS A 114 31.63 -12.78 10.11
N ASN A 115 31.60 -12.77 11.44
CA ASN A 115 32.30 -13.76 12.26
C ASN A 115 31.72 -15.16 12.06
N MET A 116 30.38 -15.32 12.02
CA MET A 116 29.75 -16.60 11.70
C MET A 116 30.12 -17.10 10.30
N SER A 117 30.22 -16.21 9.31
CA SER A 117 30.66 -16.56 7.96
C SER A 117 32.10 -17.07 7.94
N LEU A 118 33.00 -16.47 8.72
CA LEU A 118 34.38 -16.93 8.85
C LEU A 118 34.45 -18.31 9.52
N GLU A 119 33.68 -18.52 10.59
CA GLU A 119 33.60 -19.82 11.26
C GLU A 119 33.03 -20.90 10.34
N LEU A 120 31.97 -20.58 9.58
CA LEU A 120 31.37 -21.50 8.63
C LEU A 120 32.35 -21.89 7.52
N ASN A 121 33.11 -20.93 6.98
CA ASN A 121 34.13 -21.21 5.97
C ASN A 121 35.24 -22.11 6.54
N SER A 122 35.68 -21.88 7.78
CA SER A 122 36.68 -22.76 8.41
C SER A 122 36.15 -24.18 8.60
N LYS A 123 34.89 -24.35 9.02
CA LYS A 123 34.23 -25.67 9.12
C LYS A 123 34.08 -26.34 7.76
N LEU A 124 33.78 -25.57 6.72
CA LEU A 124 33.66 -26.09 5.36
C LEU A 124 34.99 -26.66 4.86
N GLU A 125 36.10 -25.96 5.08
CA GLU A 125 37.44 -26.46 4.72
C GLU A 125 37.79 -27.75 5.49
N SER A 126 37.52 -27.79 6.80
CA SER A 126 37.71 -28.99 7.63
C SER A 126 36.93 -30.20 7.08
N LEU A 127 35.67 -30.01 6.68
CA LEU A 127 34.85 -31.07 6.10
C LEU A 127 35.37 -31.51 4.72
N LEU A 128 35.96 -30.59 3.97
CA LEU A 128 36.54 -30.88 2.65
C LEU A 128 37.77 -31.78 2.79
N GLU A 129 38.62 -31.52 3.79
CA GLU A 129 39.75 -32.39 4.15
C GLU A 129 39.29 -33.78 4.63
N GLU A 130 38.30 -33.84 5.53
CA GLU A 130 37.73 -35.11 5.99
C GLU A 130 37.14 -35.93 4.83
N LYS A 131 36.42 -35.27 3.91
CA LYS A 131 35.89 -35.89 2.70
C LYS A 131 37.02 -36.48 1.85
N MET A 132 38.11 -35.75 1.63
CA MET A 132 39.25 -36.26 0.86
C MET A 132 39.88 -37.47 1.54
N ALA A 133 40.06 -37.44 2.87
CA ALA A 133 40.59 -38.57 3.63
C ALA A 133 39.67 -39.81 3.52
N LEU A 134 38.35 -39.62 3.64
CA LEU A 134 37.35 -40.66 3.45
C LEU A 134 37.40 -41.24 2.04
N GLN A 135 37.47 -40.41 1.00
CA GLN A 135 37.60 -40.85 -0.39
C GLN A 135 38.86 -41.69 -0.62
N HIS A 136 40.00 -41.28 -0.04
CA HIS A 136 41.23 -42.09 -0.09
C HIS A 136 41.06 -43.45 0.60
N ARG A 137 40.39 -43.48 1.74
CA ARG A 137 40.15 -44.72 2.49
C ARG A 137 39.19 -45.67 1.77
N VAL A 138 38.16 -45.14 1.12
CA VAL A 138 37.25 -45.91 0.26
C VAL A 138 38.02 -46.50 -0.91
N ARG A 139 38.85 -45.72 -1.60
CA ARG A 139 39.67 -46.23 -2.72
C ARG A 139 40.62 -47.33 -2.27
N ALA A 140 41.25 -47.19 -1.11
CA ALA A 140 42.11 -48.24 -0.55
C ALA A 140 41.33 -49.53 -0.23
N LEU A 141 40.10 -49.41 0.31
CA LEU A 141 39.23 -50.55 0.56
C LEU A 141 38.74 -51.20 -0.75
N GLU A 142 38.44 -50.42 -1.78
CA GLU A 142 38.10 -50.91 -3.12
C GLU A 142 39.28 -51.71 -3.72
N GLU A 143 40.51 -51.20 -3.63
CA GLU A 143 41.71 -51.91 -4.07
C GLU A 143 41.92 -53.21 -3.29
N GLN A 144 41.72 -53.19 -1.96
CA GLN A 144 41.78 -54.41 -1.13
C GLN A 144 40.71 -55.43 -1.53
N LEU A 145 39.47 -55.00 -1.75
CA LEU A 145 38.38 -55.87 -2.20
C LEU A 145 38.69 -56.46 -3.58
N THR A 146 39.22 -55.65 -4.49
CA THR A 146 39.62 -56.10 -5.83
C THR A 146 40.73 -57.15 -5.74
N SER A 147 41.70 -56.98 -4.84
CA SER A 147 42.77 -57.95 -4.60
C SER A 147 42.25 -59.28 -4.03
N LEU A 148 41.27 -59.23 -3.13
CA LEU A 148 40.62 -60.41 -2.54
C LEU A 148 39.76 -61.17 -3.54
N VAL A 149 39.11 -60.46 -4.46
CA VAL A 149 38.32 -61.05 -5.55
C VAL A 149 39.24 -61.69 -6.61
N GLN A 150 40.39 -61.09 -6.89
CA GLN A 150 41.36 -61.62 -7.87
C GLN A 150 42.20 -62.79 -7.32
N ASN A 151 42.52 -62.79 -6.03
CA ASN A 151 43.31 -63.85 -5.36
C ASN A 151 42.63 -64.29 -4.05
N PRO A 152 41.64 -65.19 -4.10
CA PRO A 152 41.03 -65.74 -2.90
C PRO A 152 42.04 -66.66 -2.18
N PRO A 153 42.26 -66.51 -0.86
CA PRO A 153 43.10 -67.43 -0.11
C PRO A 153 42.36 -68.76 0.03
N GLY A 154 42.75 -69.75 -0.79
CA GLY A 154 42.38 -71.15 -0.61
C GLY A 154 40.94 -71.51 -0.99
N ALA A 155 40.57 -71.35 -2.27
CA ALA A 155 39.44 -72.08 -2.83
C ALA A 155 39.97 -73.05 -3.89
N ARG A 156 39.77 -74.35 -3.68
CA ARG A 156 39.90 -75.34 -4.76
C ARG A 156 38.89 -74.93 -5.83
N GLU A 157 39.37 -74.51 -6.99
CA GLU A 157 38.52 -74.19 -8.14
C GLU A 157 37.73 -75.44 -8.53
N HIS A 158 36.43 -75.43 -8.20
CA HIS A 158 35.49 -76.36 -8.79
C HIS A 158 35.17 -75.89 -10.20
N PRO A 159 35.24 -76.75 -11.24
CA PRO A 159 35.00 -76.38 -12.63
C PRO A 159 33.61 -75.74 -12.88
N GLU A 160 32.66 -75.98 -11.98
CA GLU A 160 31.33 -75.36 -11.98
C GLU A 160 31.36 -73.86 -11.64
N VAL A 161 32.29 -73.41 -10.78
CA VAL A 161 32.43 -72.00 -10.39
C VAL A 161 33.06 -71.18 -11.51
N THR A 162 34.01 -71.76 -12.25
CA THR A 162 34.59 -71.13 -13.44
C THR A 162 33.57 -70.99 -14.57
N SER A 163 32.70 -71.99 -14.73
CA SER A 163 31.57 -71.96 -15.68
C SER A 163 30.52 -70.92 -15.28
N LEU A 164 30.22 -70.78 -13.98
CA LEU A 164 29.29 -69.78 -13.50
C LEU A 164 29.88 -68.35 -13.62
N LYS A 165 31.19 -68.19 -13.39
CA LYS A 165 31.89 -66.93 -13.57
C LYS A 165 31.88 -66.46 -15.02
N SER A 166 32.16 -67.35 -15.97
CA SER A 166 32.08 -67.00 -17.40
C SER A 166 30.65 -66.68 -17.82
N PHE A 167 29.64 -67.36 -17.26
CA PHE A 167 28.23 -67.04 -17.51
C PHE A 167 27.83 -65.66 -16.94
N VAL A 168 28.29 -65.32 -15.73
CA VAL A 168 28.02 -64.01 -15.12
C VAL A 168 28.73 -62.88 -15.88
N GLU A 169 29.98 -63.08 -16.28
CA GLU A 169 30.70 -62.12 -17.14
C GLU A 169 30.02 -61.95 -18.51
N GLN A 170 29.49 -63.04 -19.08
CA GLN A 170 28.74 -62.99 -20.34
C GLN A 170 27.39 -62.27 -20.18
N GLN A 171 26.67 -62.45 -19.06
CA GLN A 171 25.45 -61.70 -18.77
C GLN A 171 25.73 -60.23 -18.54
N ASP A 172 26.79 -59.88 -17.82
CA ASP A 172 27.16 -58.49 -17.56
C ASP A 172 27.54 -57.73 -18.85
N ASN A 173 28.28 -58.37 -19.76
CA ASN A 173 28.54 -57.82 -21.09
C ASN A 173 27.26 -57.64 -21.91
N SER A 174 26.34 -58.61 -21.86
CA SER A 174 25.05 -58.51 -22.54
C SER A 174 24.19 -57.37 -21.98
N ILE A 175 24.22 -57.13 -20.67
CA ILE A 175 23.51 -56.02 -20.03
C ILE A 175 24.11 -54.68 -20.47
N ARG A 176 25.43 -54.55 -20.56
CA ARG A 176 26.09 -53.33 -21.04
C ARG A 176 25.72 -53.03 -22.49
N GLU A 177 25.72 -54.04 -23.37
CA GLU A 177 25.28 -53.89 -24.76
C GLU A 177 23.81 -53.50 -24.87
N LEU A 178 22.94 -54.07 -24.04
CA LEU A 178 21.52 -53.70 -23.96
C LEU A 178 21.33 -52.26 -23.49
N LEU A 179 22.04 -51.82 -22.45
CA LEU A 179 21.97 -50.44 -21.95
C LEU A 179 22.45 -49.44 -23.01
N GLN A 180 23.54 -49.76 -23.72
CA GLN A 180 24.04 -48.93 -24.81
C GLN A 180 23.04 -48.88 -25.97
N SER A 181 22.40 -50.00 -26.31
CA SER A 181 21.35 -50.06 -27.34
C SER A 181 20.12 -49.23 -26.96
N VAL A 182 19.70 -49.26 -25.69
CA VAL A 182 18.59 -48.44 -25.18
C VAL A 182 18.92 -46.95 -25.24
N GLU A 183 20.14 -46.57 -24.89
CA GLU A 183 20.60 -45.17 -24.98
C GLU A 183 20.64 -44.68 -26.45
N GLU A 184 21.11 -45.53 -27.37
CA GLU A 184 21.14 -45.24 -28.80
C GLU A 184 19.73 -45.10 -29.39
N GLN A 185 18.80 -46.00 -29.00
CA GLN A 185 17.40 -45.91 -29.38
C GLN A 185 16.76 -44.61 -28.86
N TYR A 186 17.07 -44.19 -27.63
CA TYR A 186 16.57 -42.95 -27.07
C TYR A 186 17.07 -41.72 -27.85
N LYS A 187 18.33 -41.73 -28.28
CA LYS A 187 18.89 -40.68 -29.17
C LYS A 187 18.18 -40.64 -30.52
N GLN A 188 17.96 -41.79 -31.16
CA GLN A 188 17.24 -41.86 -32.43
C GLN A 188 15.79 -41.35 -32.32
N LEU A 189 15.08 -41.75 -31.27
CA LEU A 189 13.70 -41.31 -31.00
C LEU A 189 13.64 -39.79 -30.77
N SER A 190 14.61 -39.24 -30.03
CA SER A 190 14.75 -37.79 -29.84
C SER A 190 14.98 -37.05 -31.15
N GLN A 191 15.83 -37.61 -32.03
CA GLN A 191 16.11 -37.05 -33.35
C GLN A 191 14.88 -37.07 -34.27
N GLN A 192 14.13 -38.18 -34.28
CA GLN A 192 12.86 -38.28 -35.02
C GLN A 192 11.82 -37.29 -34.49
N HIS A 193 11.73 -37.10 -33.17
CA HIS A 193 10.83 -36.12 -32.57
C HIS A 193 11.16 -34.68 -33.02
N ILE A 194 12.44 -34.33 -33.12
CA ILE A 194 12.88 -33.04 -33.64
C ILE A 194 12.51 -32.88 -35.12
N GLN A 195 12.71 -33.91 -35.95
CA GLN A 195 12.32 -33.88 -37.37
C GLN A 195 10.81 -33.72 -37.57
N ILE A 196 9.99 -34.45 -36.81
CA ILE A 196 8.53 -34.33 -36.86
C ILE A 196 8.12 -32.90 -36.50
N LYS A 197 8.72 -32.31 -35.45
CA LYS A 197 8.44 -30.94 -35.03
C LYS A 197 8.83 -29.91 -36.09
N GLU A 198 9.91 -30.14 -36.83
CA GLU A 198 10.33 -29.30 -37.97
C GLU A 198 9.33 -29.42 -39.13
N ILE A 199 8.90 -30.64 -39.46
CA ILE A 199 7.89 -30.89 -40.51
C ILE A 199 6.53 -30.29 -40.14
N GLU A 200 6.09 -30.41 -38.89
CA GLU A 200 4.87 -29.76 -38.39
C GLU A 200 4.95 -28.24 -38.51
N ASN A 201 6.12 -27.64 -38.24
CA ASN A 201 6.34 -26.21 -38.35
C ASN A 201 6.37 -25.74 -39.82
N GLN A 202 6.88 -26.59 -40.73
CA GLN A 202 6.83 -26.38 -42.18
C GLN A 202 5.39 -26.44 -42.70
N LEU A 203 4.62 -27.47 -42.31
CA LEU A 203 3.20 -27.63 -42.67
C LEU A 203 2.34 -26.47 -42.17
N ARG A 204 2.63 -25.93 -40.98
CA ARG A 204 1.96 -24.76 -40.43
C ARG A 204 2.21 -23.47 -41.22
N LYS A 205 3.28 -23.40 -42.00
CA LYS A 205 3.64 -22.26 -42.87
C LYS A 205 3.00 -22.30 -44.26
N THR A 206 2.48 -23.44 -44.70
CA THR A 206 1.98 -23.65 -46.09
C THR A 206 0.48 -23.88 -46.23
N GLY A 207 -0.34 -23.75 -45.17
CA GLY A 207 -1.78 -24.04 -45.22
C GLY A 207 -2.69 -22.87 -45.68
N ILE A 208 -3.32 -23.04 -46.85
CA ILE A 208 -4.47 -22.27 -47.39
C ILE A 208 -5.79 -22.75 -46.72
N GLN A 209 -6.78 -21.85 -46.56
CA GLN A 209 -8.20 -22.10 -46.18
C GLN A 209 -8.86 -23.19 -47.06
N GLU A 210 -9.87 -24.01 -46.72
CA GLU A 210 -11.04 -24.03 -45.81
C GLU A 210 -11.65 -25.49 -45.94
N PRO A 211 -12.92 -25.82 -45.61
CA PRO A 211 -13.67 -25.90 -44.35
C PRO A 211 -14.27 -27.31 -44.06
N THR A 212 -15.07 -27.43 -42.98
CA THR A 212 -16.08 -28.48 -42.64
C THR A 212 -15.55 -29.91 -42.32
N GLU A 213 -16.05 -30.72 -41.39
CA GLU A 213 -17.26 -30.74 -40.53
C GLU A 213 -17.07 -31.81 -39.41
N ASN A 214 -17.75 -31.62 -38.28
CA ASN A 214 -18.31 -32.62 -37.35
C ASN A 214 -17.50 -33.87 -36.90
N SER A 215 -17.16 -33.95 -35.60
CA SER A 215 -17.98 -34.67 -34.59
C SER A 215 -17.22 -35.03 -33.29
N LEU A 216 -17.83 -34.63 -32.17
CA LEU A 216 -18.12 -35.42 -30.96
C LEU A 216 -16.99 -35.96 -30.04
N TYR A 217 -17.00 -35.39 -28.82
CA TYR A 217 -16.78 -35.97 -27.49
C TYR A 217 -15.36 -36.11 -26.85
N SER A 218 -15.13 -35.17 -25.90
CA SER A 218 -14.63 -35.34 -24.50
C SER A 218 -13.15 -35.66 -24.16
N LYS A 219 -12.42 -34.60 -23.74
CA LYS A 219 -11.62 -34.31 -22.50
C LYS A 219 -11.05 -35.48 -21.64
N PRO A 220 -10.02 -35.27 -20.76
CA PRO A 220 -9.38 -34.02 -20.25
C PRO A 220 -7.81 -33.99 -20.28
N ARG A 221 -7.14 -32.82 -20.42
CA ARG A 221 -6.43 -31.96 -19.40
C ARG A 221 -5.48 -32.73 -18.44
N ALA A 222 -4.24 -32.35 -18.08
CA ALA A 222 -3.34 -31.16 -18.21
C ALA A 222 -1.94 -31.57 -17.58
N PRO A 223 -0.94 -30.72 -17.20
CA PRO A 223 -0.56 -29.32 -17.52
C PRO A 223 0.99 -28.99 -17.56
N ARG A 224 1.30 -27.68 -17.74
CA ARG A 224 2.50 -26.86 -17.34
C ARG A 224 3.70 -26.83 -18.33
N THR A 225 4.38 -25.70 -18.63
CA THR A 225 4.73 -24.49 -17.83
C THR A 225 5.27 -23.32 -18.72
N THR A 226 4.86 -22.07 -18.41
CA THR A 226 5.56 -20.73 -18.37
C THR A 226 6.39 -20.09 -19.55
N PRO A 227 6.51 -18.72 -19.60
CA PRO A 227 6.75 -17.87 -20.81
C PRO A 227 8.11 -17.09 -20.81
N PRO A 228 8.46 -16.23 -21.82
CA PRO A 228 8.14 -14.78 -21.73
C PRO A 228 7.97 -13.95 -23.05
N LEU A 229 7.17 -12.86 -22.92
CA LEU A 229 7.26 -11.49 -23.51
C LEU A 229 7.32 -11.27 -25.05
N HIS A 230 6.24 -10.74 -25.67
CA HIS A 230 6.09 -9.30 -26.00
C HIS A 230 4.77 -8.95 -26.73
N LEU A 231 4.17 -7.85 -26.25
CA LEU A 231 3.25 -6.86 -26.85
C LEU A 231 2.21 -7.24 -27.93
N LYS A 232 0.95 -7.10 -27.47
CA LYS A 232 -0.23 -6.47 -28.11
C LYS A 232 -0.65 -6.93 -29.50
N GLU A 233 -1.81 -7.58 -29.53
CA GLU A 233 -2.88 -7.20 -30.44
C GLU A 233 -4.23 -7.38 -29.75
N ALA A 234 -5.06 -6.34 -29.83
CA ALA A 234 -6.41 -6.32 -29.28
C ALA A 234 -7.29 -7.27 -30.08
N LYS A 235 -7.74 -8.36 -29.47
CA LYS A 235 -8.85 -9.15 -29.99
C LYS A 235 -10.03 -9.01 -29.04
N ASN A 236 -11.13 -8.54 -29.60
CA ASN A 236 -12.47 -8.52 -29.01
C ASN A 236 -12.76 -9.91 -28.41
N ILE A 237 -12.80 -10.00 -27.08
CA ILE A 237 -13.23 -11.20 -26.38
C ILE A 237 -14.73 -11.12 -26.23
N GLU A 238 -15.41 -12.13 -26.77
CA GLU A 238 -16.84 -12.35 -26.62
C GLU A 238 -17.27 -12.20 -25.16
N GLN A 239 -18.41 -11.53 -24.99
CA GLN A 239 -18.76 -10.75 -23.82
C GLN A 239 -19.26 -11.59 -22.62
N ASP A 240 -19.07 -12.91 -22.60
CA ASP A 240 -19.82 -13.80 -21.67
C ASP A 240 -19.01 -14.79 -20.80
N ASP A 241 -17.67 -14.90 -20.93
CA ASP A 241 -16.88 -15.90 -20.16
C ASP A 241 -15.81 -15.31 -19.22
N LEU A 242 -16.04 -14.14 -18.63
CA LEU A 242 -15.16 -13.65 -17.56
C LEU A 242 -15.50 -14.31 -16.22
N PRO A 243 -14.49 -14.71 -15.42
CA PRO A 243 -14.72 -15.31 -14.11
C PRO A 243 -15.36 -14.30 -13.15
N ALA A 244 -16.27 -14.78 -12.31
CA ALA A 244 -17.01 -13.97 -11.35
C ALA A 244 -16.13 -13.46 -10.19
N ASP A 245 -15.15 -14.26 -9.76
CA ASP A 245 -14.28 -14.01 -8.62
C ASP A 245 -12.98 -14.83 -8.73
N CYS A 246 -12.11 -14.72 -7.71
CA CYS A 246 -10.87 -15.49 -7.63
C CYS A 246 -11.08 -17.00 -7.50
N SER A 247 -12.22 -17.47 -6.98
CA SER A 247 -12.54 -18.89 -6.88
C SER A 247 -12.84 -19.48 -8.26
N ALA A 248 -13.56 -18.74 -9.11
CA ALA A 248 -13.80 -19.13 -10.50
C ALA A 248 -12.49 -19.18 -11.30
N ILE A 249 -11.57 -18.23 -11.08
CA ILE A 249 -10.22 -18.24 -11.66
C ILE A 249 -9.46 -19.51 -11.24
N TYR A 250 -9.49 -19.82 -9.95
CA TYR A 250 -8.83 -21.00 -9.40
C TYR A 250 -9.38 -22.32 -9.96
N ASN A 251 -10.71 -22.43 -10.07
CA ASN A 251 -11.39 -23.60 -10.64
C ASN A 251 -11.09 -23.78 -12.14
N ARG A 252 -10.76 -22.69 -12.85
CA ARG A 252 -10.29 -22.74 -14.24
C ARG A 252 -8.84 -23.24 -14.35
N GLY A 253 -8.12 -23.43 -13.25
CA GLY A 253 -6.78 -24.00 -13.20
C GLY A 253 -5.64 -22.98 -13.07
N GLU A 254 -5.98 -21.73 -12.75
CA GLU A 254 -4.99 -20.70 -12.45
C GLU A 254 -4.77 -20.61 -10.94
N HIS A 255 -3.56 -20.93 -10.50
CA HIS A 255 -3.25 -21.12 -9.08
C HIS A 255 -2.20 -20.13 -8.55
N THR A 256 -1.76 -19.17 -9.36
CA THR A 256 -0.76 -18.18 -8.96
C THR A 256 -1.42 -16.94 -8.35
N SER A 257 -0.89 -16.45 -7.22
CA SER A 257 -1.36 -15.17 -6.65
C SER A 257 -0.97 -14.03 -7.59
N GLY A 258 -1.89 -13.09 -7.80
CA GLY A 258 -1.65 -12.00 -8.73
C GLY A 258 -2.89 -11.17 -9.02
N VAL A 259 -2.75 -10.22 -9.95
CA VAL A 259 -3.84 -9.36 -10.40
C VAL A 259 -4.57 -10.04 -11.55
N TYR A 260 -5.89 -10.18 -11.42
CA TYR A 260 -6.76 -10.79 -12.41
C TYR A 260 -7.98 -9.91 -12.69
N THR A 261 -8.52 -10.09 -13.89
CA THR A 261 -9.74 -9.41 -14.32
C THR A 261 -10.95 -10.30 -14.05
N ILE A 262 -11.94 -9.77 -13.35
CA ILE A 262 -13.20 -10.46 -13.02
C ILE A 262 -14.40 -9.66 -13.51
N ARG A 263 -15.54 -10.35 -13.65
CA ARG A 263 -16.85 -9.75 -13.90
C ARG A 263 -17.88 -10.41 -12.99
N PRO A 264 -18.08 -9.88 -11.77
CA PRO A 264 -19.20 -10.26 -10.92
C PRO A 264 -20.55 -10.06 -11.65
N SER A 265 -21.54 -10.90 -11.36
CA SER A 265 -22.87 -10.88 -11.99
C SER A 265 -23.48 -9.47 -12.04
N SER A 266 -23.86 -9.02 -13.24
CA SER A 266 -24.47 -7.71 -13.50
C SER A 266 -23.59 -6.50 -13.13
N SER A 267 -22.26 -6.64 -13.12
CA SER A 267 -21.31 -5.54 -12.85
C SER A 267 -20.39 -5.24 -14.04
N GLN A 268 -19.73 -4.08 -14.00
CA GLN A 268 -18.66 -3.76 -14.94
C GLN A 268 -17.42 -4.64 -14.68
N VAL A 269 -16.58 -4.79 -15.69
CA VAL A 269 -15.31 -5.54 -15.57
C VAL A 269 -14.31 -4.75 -14.74
N PHE A 270 -13.65 -5.39 -13.79
CA PHE A 270 -12.57 -4.76 -13.02
C PHE A 270 -11.51 -5.76 -12.56
N ASN A 271 -10.37 -5.22 -12.10
CA ASN A 271 -9.25 -6.01 -11.62
C ASN A 271 -9.30 -6.21 -10.10
N VAL A 272 -8.89 -7.39 -9.66
CA VAL A 272 -8.74 -7.78 -8.25
C VAL A 272 -7.40 -8.45 -8.03
N TYR A 273 -6.92 -8.47 -6.79
CA TYR A 273 -5.80 -9.32 -6.42
C TYR A 273 -6.32 -10.64 -5.84
N CYS A 274 -5.94 -11.76 -6.46
CA CYS A 274 -6.23 -13.09 -5.97
C CYS A 274 -5.06 -13.61 -5.14
N ASP A 275 -5.32 -14.01 -3.90
CA ASP A 275 -4.36 -14.69 -3.04
C ASP A 275 -4.69 -16.17 -2.95
N THR A 276 -3.77 -17.00 -3.40
CA THR A 276 -3.87 -18.47 -3.40
C THR A 276 -2.84 -19.12 -2.48
N GLN A 277 -2.03 -18.34 -1.74
CA GLN A 277 -0.91 -18.86 -0.94
C GLN A 277 -1.33 -19.87 0.14
N SER A 278 -2.56 -19.75 0.67
CA SER A 278 -3.08 -20.63 1.72
C SER A 278 -3.79 -21.88 1.18
N GLY A 279 -3.70 -22.16 -0.12
CA GLY A 279 -4.39 -23.29 -0.78
C GLY A 279 -5.88 -23.05 -1.05
N THR A 280 -6.48 -22.00 -0.47
CA THR A 280 -7.83 -21.54 -0.76
C THR A 280 -7.77 -20.20 -1.49
N PRO A 281 -8.37 -20.07 -2.68
CA PRO A 281 -8.36 -18.81 -3.43
C PRO A 281 -9.21 -17.77 -2.72
N ARG A 282 -8.66 -16.56 -2.56
CA ARG A 282 -9.37 -15.44 -1.93
C ARG A 282 -9.21 -14.17 -2.73
N THR A 283 -10.28 -13.39 -2.78
CA THR A 283 -10.29 -12.07 -3.42
C THR A 283 -9.93 -11.01 -2.38
N LEU A 284 -8.79 -10.34 -2.53
CA LEU A 284 -8.39 -9.27 -1.60
C LEU A 284 -9.21 -8.01 -1.87
N ILE A 285 -9.84 -7.48 -0.81
CA ILE A 285 -10.62 -6.25 -0.86
C ILE A 285 -9.94 -5.07 -0.15
N GLN A 286 -9.02 -5.36 0.76
CA GLN A 286 -8.20 -4.36 1.44
C GLN A 286 -6.84 -4.98 1.80
N HIS A 287 -5.78 -4.18 1.70
CA HIS A 287 -4.45 -4.56 2.15
C HIS A 287 -3.69 -3.37 2.73
N ARG A 288 -3.16 -3.53 3.95
CA ARG A 288 -2.24 -2.60 4.65
C ARG A 288 -0.97 -3.34 5.03
N LYS A 289 0.21 -2.74 4.80
CA LYS A 289 1.52 -3.35 5.10
C LYS A 289 2.65 -2.36 5.39
N ASP A 290 2.60 -1.13 4.89
CA ASP A 290 3.75 -0.21 4.89
C ASP A 290 3.41 1.29 4.98
N GLY A 291 2.14 1.66 4.83
CA GLY A 291 1.68 3.05 4.82
C GLY A 291 1.97 3.81 3.53
N SER A 292 2.25 3.11 2.43
CA SER A 292 2.46 3.71 1.11
C SER A 292 1.20 4.37 0.51
N GLN A 293 0.00 3.98 0.98
CA GLN A 293 -1.26 4.53 0.51
C GLN A 293 -1.96 5.35 1.61
N ASN A 294 -2.45 6.53 1.25
CA ASN A 294 -3.34 7.31 2.13
C ASN A 294 -4.75 6.72 2.10
N PHE A 295 -5.25 6.30 3.27
CA PHE A 295 -6.62 5.80 3.46
C PHE A 295 -7.57 6.88 3.98
N ASN A 296 -7.09 8.06 4.39
CA ASN A 296 -7.97 9.18 4.72
C ASN A 296 -8.52 9.83 3.44
N GLN A 297 -9.48 9.14 2.82
CA GLN A 297 -10.05 9.43 1.51
C GLN A 297 -11.52 9.85 1.62
N THR A 298 -12.02 10.49 0.56
CA THR A 298 -13.43 10.88 0.41
C THR A 298 -14.35 9.68 0.23
N TRP A 299 -15.65 9.89 0.41
CA TRP A 299 -16.69 8.89 0.12
C TRP A 299 -16.57 8.34 -1.30
N GLU A 300 -16.48 9.24 -2.29
CA GLU A 300 -16.36 8.88 -3.71
C GLU A 300 -15.15 7.96 -3.98
N ASN A 301 -14.01 8.23 -3.34
CA ASN A 301 -12.83 7.38 -3.47
C ASN A 301 -13.04 6.02 -2.79
N TYR A 302 -13.72 5.97 -1.66
CA TYR A 302 -14.08 4.70 -1.00
C TYR A 302 -15.09 3.87 -1.82
N GLU A 303 -15.98 4.51 -2.57
CA GLU A 303 -16.88 3.81 -3.50
C GLU A 303 -16.14 3.21 -4.69
N LYS A 304 -15.32 4.02 -5.38
CA LYS A 304 -14.61 3.61 -6.60
C LYS A 304 -13.40 2.71 -6.33
N GLY A 305 -12.79 2.86 -5.16
CA GLY A 305 -11.53 2.22 -4.79
C GLY A 305 -10.29 3.08 -5.06
N PHE A 306 -9.21 2.80 -4.34
CA PHE A 306 -7.95 3.54 -4.44
C PHE A 306 -6.75 2.67 -4.05
N GLY A 307 -5.56 3.15 -4.41
CA GLY A 307 -4.30 2.44 -4.17
C GLY A 307 -3.95 1.45 -5.28
N ARG A 308 -2.96 0.60 -5.02
CA ARG A 308 -2.44 -0.35 -6.00
C ARG A 308 -2.70 -1.78 -5.57
N LEU A 309 -3.22 -2.61 -6.46
CA LEU A 309 -3.54 -4.01 -6.18
C LEU A 309 -2.29 -4.85 -5.80
N ASP A 310 -1.09 -4.45 -6.23
CA ASP A 310 0.20 -5.05 -5.83
C ASP A 310 0.83 -4.39 -4.57
N GLY A 311 0.18 -3.38 -4.01
CA GLY A 311 0.61 -2.57 -2.88
C GLY A 311 -0.41 -2.56 -1.74
N GLU A 312 -0.61 -1.38 -1.16
CA GLU A 312 -1.75 -1.09 -0.29
C GLU A 312 -2.92 -0.55 -1.11
N PHE A 313 -4.13 -1.04 -0.84
CA PHE A 313 -5.32 -0.60 -1.56
C PHE A 313 -6.61 -0.85 -0.79
N TRP A 314 -7.65 -0.17 -1.25
CA TRP A 314 -9.05 -0.44 -0.98
C TRP A 314 -9.75 -0.71 -2.31
N LEU A 315 -10.41 -1.86 -2.45
CA LEU A 315 -10.96 -2.27 -3.74
C LEU A 315 -12.05 -1.32 -4.26
N GLY A 316 -12.87 -0.78 -3.36
CA GLY A 316 -14.03 0.06 -3.67
C GLY A 316 -15.33 -0.59 -3.24
N LEU A 317 -16.19 0.15 -2.54
CA LEU A 317 -17.45 -0.37 -1.99
C LEU A 317 -18.39 -0.89 -3.09
N GLU A 318 -18.46 -0.21 -4.24
CA GLU A 318 -19.28 -0.67 -5.38
C GLU A 318 -18.84 -2.05 -5.89
N LYS A 319 -17.51 -2.25 -5.99
CA LYS A 319 -16.91 -3.50 -6.45
C LYS A 319 -17.04 -4.61 -5.41
N ILE A 320 -16.86 -4.28 -4.13
CA ILE A 320 -17.07 -5.23 -3.03
C ILE A 320 -18.53 -5.69 -3.00
N TYR A 321 -19.47 -4.75 -3.08
CA TYR A 321 -20.91 -5.05 -3.16
C TYR A 321 -21.24 -5.94 -4.37
N ALA A 322 -20.69 -5.62 -5.55
CA ALA A 322 -20.88 -6.42 -6.76
C ALA A 322 -20.42 -7.87 -6.59
N ILE A 323 -19.31 -8.10 -5.88
CA ILE A 323 -18.81 -9.46 -5.60
C ILE A 323 -19.78 -10.20 -4.67
N VAL A 324 -20.13 -9.59 -3.54
CA VAL A 324 -20.86 -10.28 -2.46
C VAL A 324 -22.37 -10.38 -2.69
N LYS A 325 -22.90 -9.66 -3.67
CA LYS A 325 -24.29 -9.82 -4.12
C LYS A 325 -24.55 -11.16 -4.82
N GLN A 326 -23.51 -11.82 -5.34
CA GLN A 326 -23.64 -13.00 -6.18
C GLN A 326 -24.02 -14.27 -5.41
N SER A 327 -23.56 -14.39 -4.17
CA SER A 327 -23.76 -15.56 -3.30
C SER A 327 -23.48 -15.16 -1.85
N ASN A 328 -23.49 -16.14 -0.95
CA ASN A 328 -22.94 -15.93 0.39
C ASN A 328 -21.41 -15.95 0.32
N TYR A 329 -20.77 -15.04 1.06
CA TYR A 329 -19.32 -14.91 1.16
C TYR A 329 -18.87 -14.91 2.61
N ILE A 330 -17.68 -15.44 2.84
CA ILE A 330 -16.91 -15.34 4.07
C ILE A 330 -15.91 -14.19 3.90
N LEU A 331 -15.93 -13.25 4.84
CA LEU A 331 -14.88 -12.27 5.04
C LEU A 331 -13.84 -12.87 5.98
N ARG A 332 -12.62 -13.05 5.48
CA ARG A 332 -11.45 -13.40 6.29
C ARG A 332 -10.60 -12.16 6.53
N LEU A 333 -10.36 -11.89 7.81
CA LEU A 333 -9.43 -10.88 8.29
C LEU A 333 -8.14 -11.55 8.72
N GLU A 334 -7.01 -11.07 8.21
CA GLU A 334 -5.69 -11.48 8.70
C GLU A 334 -4.94 -10.24 9.18
N LEU A 335 -4.48 -10.27 10.43
CA LEU A 335 -3.87 -9.14 11.12
C LEU A 335 -2.49 -9.55 11.65
N GLN A 336 -1.53 -8.64 11.58
CA GLN A 336 -0.23 -8.78 12.24
C GLN A 336 0.04 -7.56 13.10
N ASP A 337 0.43 -7.75 14.35
CA ASP A 337 0.81 -6.65 15.24
C ASP A 337 2.29 -6.26 15.09
N TRP A 338 2.72 -5.22 15.80
CA TRP A 338 4.11 -4.75 15.81
C TRP A 338 5.09 -5.67 16.55
N LYS A 339 4.59 -6.72 17.21
CA LYS A 339 5.38 -7.80 17.83
C LYS A 339 5.40 -9.05 16.94
N ASP A 340 4.95 -8.93 15.69
CA ASP A 340 4.83 -10.00 14.72
C ASP A 340 3.89 -11.16 15.12
N SER A 341 2.97 -10.90 16.07
CA SER A 341 1.87 -11.82 16.40
C SER A 341 0.82 -11.77 15.29
N LYS A 342 0.42 -12.95 14.79
CA LYS A 342 -0.57 -13.10 13.72
C LYS A 342 -1.93 -13.51 14.28
N HIS A 343 -2.97 -12.84 13.81
CA HIS A 343 -4.35 -13.07 14.22
C HIS A 343 -5.25 -13.19 12.99
N TYR A 344 -6.34 -13.95 13.11
CA TYR A 344 -7.35 -14.09 12.08
C TYR A 344 -8.76 -14.17 12.66
N ALA A 345 -9.73 -13.75 11.86
CA ALA A 345 -11.16 -13.91 12.10
C ALA A 345 -11.91 -14.11 10.78
N GLU A 346 -12.96 -14.91 10.81
CA GLU A 346 -13.80 -15.26 9.67
C GLU A 346 -15.26 -14.95 10.03
N TYR A 347 -15.92 -14.22 9.14
CA TYR A 347 -17.30 -13.79 9.31
C TYR A 347 -18.10 -14.16 8.06
N SER A 348 -19.34 -14.61 8.23
CA SER A 348 -20.34 -14.51 7.16
C SER A 348 -20.53 -13.02 6.85
N PHE A 349 -20.46 -12.64 5.57
CA PHE A 349 -20.37 -11.24 5.16
C PHE A 349 -21.40 -10.88 4.11
N HIS A 350 -22.22 -9.88 4.44
CA HIS A 350 -23.17 -9.25 3.53
C HIS A 350 -23.00 -7.73 3.58
N LEU A 351 -23.11 -7.09 2.42
CA LEU A 351 -22.97 -5.65 2.27
C LEU A 351 -24.20 -5.08 1.58
N GLY A 352 -24.74 -3.99 2.13
CA GLY A 352 -25.79 -3.19 1.53
C GLY A 352 -25.34 -2.46 0.26
N ASN A 353 -26.29 -1.87 -0.46
CA ASN A 353 -26.02 -1.06 -1.66
C ASN A 353 -25.68 0.41 -1.28
N HIS A 354 -25.47 1.25 -2.29
CA HIS A 354 -25.25 2.69 -2.09
C HIS A 354 -26.39 3.38 -1.31
N GLU A 355 -27.65 3.01 -1.55
CA GLU A 355 -28.82 3.62 -0.89
C GLU A 355 -28.87 3.35 0.62
N THR A 356 -28.33 2.19 1.05
CA THR A 356 -28.19 1.87 2.48
C THR A 356 -26.85 2.32 3.06
N ASN A 357 -26.06 3.13 2.33
CA ASN A 357 -24.69 3.53 2.73
C ASN A 357 -23.78 2.31 3.00
N TYR A 358 -23.91 1.25 2.19
CA TYR A 358 -23.13 0.03 2.30
C TYR A 358 -23.15 -0.57 3.72
N THR A 359 -24.35 -0.72 4.31
CA THR A 359 -24.52 -1.33 5.64
C THR A 359 -23.82 -2.68 5.71
N LEU A 360 -22.98 -2.86 6.74
CA LEU A 360 -22.30 -4.10 7.04
C LEU A 360 -23.20 -5.01 7.86
N HIS A 361 -23.37 -6.25 7.41
CA HIS A 361 -23.94 -7.32 8.20
C HIS A 361 -22.93 -8.46 8.29
N VAL A 362 -22.56 -8.83 9.53
CA VAL A 362 -21.60 -9.89 9.82
C VAL A 362 -22.09 -10.83 10.92
N ALA A 363 -21.72 -12.09 10.80
CA ALA A 363 -21.88 -13.11 11.85
C ALA A 363 -20.59 -13.92 11.94
N GLU A 364 -20.03 -14.10 13.14
CA GLU A 364 -18.76 -14.81 13.35
C GLU A 364 -18.91 -16.29 13.02
N ILE A 365 -17.91 -16.82 12.29
CA ILE A 365 -17.80 -18.23 11.96
C ILE A 365 -16.67 -18.85 12.76
N ALA A 366 -15.48 -18.23 12.73
CA ALA A 366 -14.29 -18.72 13.42
C ALA A 366 -13.30 -17.58 13.66
N ALA A 367 -12.66 -17.56 14.83
CA ALA A 367 -11.61 -16.59 15.12
C ALA A 367 -10.58 -17.17 16.09
N ASN A 368 -9.32 -16.72 15.98
CA ASN A 368 -8.28 -17.00 16.99
C ASN A 368 -8.07 -15.83 17.97
N ILE A 369 -8.91 -14.82 17.86
CA ILE A 369 -9.00 -13.66 18.75
C ILE A 369 -10.47 -13.49 19.16
N PRO A 370 -10.77 -13.01 20.37
CA PRO A 370 -12.15 -12.80 20.78
C PRO A 370 -12.87 -11.80 19.85
N GLU A 371 -14.18 -12.02 19.67
CA GLU A 371 -15.11 -11.23 18.85
C GLU A 371 -14.77 -9.74 18.80
N ALA A 372 -14.62 -9.18 17.60
CA ALA A 372 -14.14 -7.81 17.43
C ALA A 372 -15.02 -6.95 16.52
N LEU A 373 -15.73 -7.52 15.55
CA LEU A 373 -16.82 -6.78 14.88
C LEU A 373 -18.09 -6.97 15.70
N PRO A 374 -18.89 -5.90 15.94
CA PRO A 374 -20.17 -6.06 16.63
C PRO A 374 -21.09 -6.93 15.77
N GLU A 375 -21.43 -8.12 16.25
CA GLU A 375 -22.48 -8.93 15.63
C GLU A 375 -23.85 -8.26 15.75
N HIS A 376 -24.72 -8.53 14.77
CA HIS A 376 -26.11 -8.11 14.77
C HIS A 376 -26.35 -6.60 14.91
N ARG A 377 -25.42 -5.77 14.43
CA ARG A 377 -25.62 -4.32 14.30
C ARG A 377 -25.53 -3.89 12.85
N ASP A 378 -26.51 -3.10 12.44
CA ASP A 378 -26.54 -2.44 11.14
C ASP A 378 -25.56 -1.26 11.16
N LEU A 379 -24.30 -1.53 10.83
CA LEU A 379 -23.26 -0.51 10.81
C LEU A 379 -23.15 0.08 9.40
N MET A 380 -23.43 1.37 9.26
CA MET A 380 -23.32 2.08 7.98
C MET A 380 -21.88 2.52 7.73
N PHE A 381 -21.43 2.48 6.48
CA PHE A 381 -20.11 2.99 6.11
C PHE A 381 -20.10 4.51 6.21
N SER A 382 -18.99 5.10 6.65
CA SER A 382 -18.85 6.55 6.71
C SER A 382 -17.42 7.00 6.51
N THR A 383 -17.28 8.21 5.97
CA THR A 383 -16.02 8.92 5.75
C THR A 383 -16.09 10.28 6.43
N TRP A 384 -15.01 11.07 6.35
CA TRP A 384 -14.99 12.40 6.96
C TRP A 384 -15.92 13.40 6.24
N ASP A 385 -16.23 13.16 4.97
CA ASP A 385 -17.08 14.00 4.10
C ASP A 385 -18.50 13.46 3.89
N HIS A 386 -18.77 12.18 4.18
CA HIS A 386 -20.10 11.58 4.08
C HIS A 386 -20.50 10.84 5.35
N ARG A 387 -21.70 11.17 5.85
CA ARG A 387 -22.25 10.65 7.10
C ARG A 387 -23.68 10.16 6.91
N ALA A 388 -24.00 9.01 7.47
CA ALA A 388 -25.38 8.54 7.50
C ALA A 388 -26.22 9.28 8.55
N LYS A 389 -27.54 9.41 8.29
CA LYS A 389 -28.47 10.04 9.24
C LYS A 389 -28.59 9.17 10.50
N GLY A 390 -28.39 9.76 11.67
CA GLY A 390 -28.54 9.08 12.98
C GLY A 390 -27.24 8.59 13.62
N GLN A 391 -26.11 8.67 12.91
CA GLN A 391 -24.80 8.31 13.46
C GLN A 391 -24.21 9.48 14.28
N LEU A 392 -23.72 9.19 15.48
CA LEU A 392 -23.05 10.15 16.35
C LEU A 392 -21.74 10.65 15.72
N TYR A 393 -21.36 11.89 16.03
CA TYR A 393 -20.15 12.51 15.51
C TYR A 393 -18.93 11.76 16.02
N CYS A 394 -18.34 10.90 15.19
CA CYS A 394 -17.02 10.40 15.49
C CYS A 394 -16.05 11.57 15.39
N PRO A 395 -15.27 11.84 16.45
CA PRO A 395 -14.39 13.00 16.45
C PRO A 395 -13.49 12.92 15.21
N GLU A 396 -13.20 14.06 14.58
CA GLU A 396 -12.27 14.23 13.43
C GLU A 396 -10.90 13.55 13.63
N SER A 397 -10.64 13.06 14.84
CA SER A 397 -9.49 12.24 15.18
C SER A 397 -9.52 10.81 14.61
N TYR A 398 -10.65 10.24 14.15
CA TYR A 398 -10.61 9.00 13.38
C TYR A 398 -10.24 9.29 11.93
N SER A 399 -9.39 8.45 11.34
CA SER A 399 -8.94 8.61 9.96
C SER A 399 -9.34 7.41 9.13
N GLY A 400 -9.63 7.66 7.84
CA GLY A 400 -10.14 6.64 6.94
C GLY A 400 -11.61 6.30 7.15
N GLY A 401 -12.21 5.74 6.10
CA GLY A 401 -13.60 5.30 6.07
C GLY A 401 -13.78 3.91 6.66
N TRP A 402 -14.84 3.74 7.44
CA TRP A 402 -15.14 2.48 8.12
C TRP A 402 -16.63 2.38 8.48
N TRP A 403 -17.05 1.17 8.88
CA TRP A 403 -18.35 0.91 9.51
C TRP A 403 -18.28 1.25 11.00
N PHE A 404 -18.33 2.55 11.31
CA PHE A 404 -18.23 3.03 12.69
C PHE A 404 -19.52 2.77 13.47
N SER A 405 -19.41 2.27 14.71
CA SER A 405 -20.55 2.16 15.61
C SER A 405 -20.94 3.51 16.23
N ASP A 406 -22.13 3.59 16.83
CA ASP A 406 -22.68 4.81 17.44
C ASP A 406 -21.78 5.44 18.53
N MET A 407 -20.85 4.68 19.11
CA MET A 407 -19.87 5.15 20.11
C MET A 407 -18.47 5.34 19.51
N CYS A 408 -18.36 5.31 18.18
CA CYS A 408 -17.11 5.41 17.44
C CYS A 408 -16.12 4.35 17.91
N GLY A 409 -16.45 3.10 17.54
CA GLY A 409 -15.70 1.91 17.90
C GLY A 409 -14.19 2.06 17.70
N GLU A 410 -13.41 1.39 18.56
CA GLU A 410 -11.95 1.47 18.51
C GLU A 410 -11.33 0.55 17.43
N ASN A 411 -12.17 0.01 16.54
CA ASN A 411 -11.79 -0.91 15.46
C ASN A 411 -11.85 -0.17 14.14
N ASN A 412 -10.70 0.00 13.51
CA ASN A 412 -10.59 0.67 12.22
C ASN A 412 -9.32 0.17 11.51
N LEU A 413 -9.49 -0.74 10.56
CA LEU A 413 -8.37 -1.25 9.76
C LEU A 413 -7.95 -0.29 8.64
N ASN A 414 -8.74 0.75 8.41
CA ASN A 414 -8.50 1.81 7.43
C ASN A 414 -7.88 3.06 8.06
N GLY A 415 -7.51 3.00 9.35
CA GLY A 415 -6.83 4.08 10.06
C GLY A 415 -5.49 4.50 9.42
N LYS A 416 -4.96 5.63 9.89
CA LYS A 416 -3.65 6.14 9.52
C LYS A 416 -2.58 5.11 9.86
N TYR A 417 -1.65 4.89 8.93
CA TYR A 417 -0.54 3.98 9.18
C TYR A 417 0.47 4.65 10.13
N ASN A 418 0.30 4.41 11.43
CA ASN A 418 1.16 4.96 12.46
C ASN A 418 2.27 3.98 12.81
N LYS A 419 3.52 4.38 12.59
CA LYS A 419 4.68 3.65 13.14
C LYS A 419 4.57 3.63 14.68
N PRO A 420 5.13 2.63 15.38
CA PRO A 420 4.87 2.34 16.81
C PRO A 420 5.28 3.45 17.80
N ARG A 421 5.77 4.60 17.34
CA ARG A 421 6.15 5.77 18.15
C ARG A 421 4.96 6.64 18.59
N ALA A 422 3.71 6.31 18.25
CA ALA A 422 2.53 7.05 18.71
C ALA A 422 2.40 6.99 20.24
N LYS A 423 2.68 8.11 20.94
CA LYS A 423 2.78 8.16 22.41
C LYS A 423 1.44 8.45 23.08
N SER A 424 0.51 9.12 22.41
CA SER A 424 -0.76 9.55 23.01
C SER A 424 -1.94 8.62 22.69
N LYS A 425 -2.90 8.47 23.63
CA LYS A 425 -4.14 7.71 23.39
C LYS A 425 -4.90 8.14 22.12
N PRO A 426 -5.03 9.45 21.82
CA PRO A 426 -5.67 9.92 20.58
C PRO A 426 -4.95 9.45 19.31
N GLU A 427 -3.61 9.52 19.26
CA GLU A 427 -2.84 9.08 18.10
C GLU A 427 -3.01 7.59 17.82
N ARG A 428 -3.05 6.75 18.87
CA ARG A 428 -3.30 5.31 18.70
C ARG A 428 -4.70 5.02 18.16
N ARG A 429 -5.71 5.82 18.54
CA ARG A 429 -7.09 5.70 18.02
C ARG A 429 -7.23 6.13 16.57
N ARG A 430 -6.32 6.98 16.07
CA ARG A 430 -6.25 7.32 14.64
C ARG A 430 -5.58 6.23 13.80
N GLY A 431 -4.86 5.32 14.46
CA GLY A 431 -4.06 4.28 13.82
C GLY A 431 -4.88 3.12 13.29
N ILE A 432 -4.22 2.18 12.62
CA ILE A 432 -4.80 0.88 12.32
C ILE A 432 -4.95 0.13 13.65
N SER A 433 -6.18 -0.01 14.12
CA SER A 433 -6.44 -0.53 15.47
C SER A 433 -7.49 -1.61 15.48
N TRP A 434 -7.30 -2.57 16.39
CA TRP A 434 -8.19 -3.69 16.60
C TRP A 434 -8.32 -3.98 18.09
N ARG A 435 -9.53 -4.02 18.60
CA ARG A 435 -9.88 -4.26 19.99
C ARG A 435 -10.91 -5.38 20.05
N PRO A 436 -10.51 -6.57 20.53
CA PRO A 436 -11.45 -7.64 20.80
C PRO A 436 -12.32 -7.31 22.02
N ARG A 437 -13.50 -7.92 22.10
CA ARG A 437 -14.46 -7.75 23.19
C ARG A 437 -13.82 -8.09 24.53
N GLY A 438 -13.88 -7.14 25.48
CA GLY A 438 -13.22 -7.27 26.80
C GLY A 438 -11.69 -7.19 26.79
N GLY A 439 -11.06 -7.01 25.62
CA GLY A 439 -9.61 -7.03 25.46
C GLY A 439 -8.95 -5.64 25.38
N LYS A 440 -7.63 -5.68 25.20
CA LYS A 440 -6.79 -4.49 24.99
C LYS A 440 -6.82 -4.07 23.51
N LEU A 441 -6.63 -2.77 23.26
CA LEU A 441 -6.46 -2.23 21.91
C LEU A 441 -5.10 -2.66 21.33
N TYR A 442 -5.11 -3.37 20.22
CA TYR A 442 -3.94 -3.73 19.42
C TYR A 442 -3.68 -2.66 18.37
N SER A 443 -2.42 -2.24 18.26
CA SER A 443 -1.93 -1.47 17.12
C SER A 443 -1.47 -2.48 16.06
N ILE A 444 -2.09 -2.41 14.89
CA ILE A 444 -1.88 -3.36 13.80
C ILE A 444 -0.80 -2.81 12.87
N LYS A 445 0.15 -3.69 12.51
CA LYS A 445 1.24 -3.41 11.56
C LYS A 445 0.81 -3.73 10.13
N SER A 446 0.15 -4.87 9.91
CA SER A 446 -0.42 -5.21 8.60
C SER A 446 -1.80 -5.84 8.74
N SER A 447 -2.65 -5.59 7.75
CA SER A 447 -3.98 -6.17 7.67
C SER A 447 -4.32 -6.56 6.24
N LYS A 448 -5.03 -7.68 6.08
CA LYS A 448 -5.67 -8.12 4.84
C LYS A 448 -7.15 -8.38 5.12
N MET A 449 -8.01 -7.87 4.25
CA MET A 449 -9.42 -8.25 4.20
C MET A 449 -9.66 -8.99 2.90
N MET A 450 -10.24 -10.18 3.00
CA MET A 450 -10.33 -11.12 1.89
C MET A 450 -11.71 -11.77 1.83
N LEU A 451 -12.24 -11.92 0.63
CA LEU A 451 -13.52 -12.58 0.38
C LEU A 451 -13.32 -13.98 -0.20
N GLN A 452 -14.15 -14.91 0.26
CA GLN A 452 -14.22 -16.27 -0.23
C GLN A 452 -15.69 -16.70 -0.30
N PRO A 453 -16.20 -17.21 -1.44
CA PRO A 453 -17.57 -17.71 -1.51
C PRO A 453 -17.75 -18.93 -0.59
N THR A 454 -18.90 -19.03 0.07
CA THR A 454 -19.33 -20.27 0.72
C THR A 454 -19.82 -21.20 -0.39
N THR A 455 -19.12 -22.31 -0.62
CA THR A 455 -19.47 -23.35 -1.61
C THR A 455 -20.88 -23.88 -1.45
#